data_AF-A0A1D1ZEQ6-F1
#
_entry.id   AF-A0A1D1ZEQ6-F1
#
_cell.length_a   1.000
_cell.length_b   1.000
_cell.length_c   1.000
_cell.angle_alpha   90.00
_cell.angle_beta   90.00
_cell.angle_gamma   90.00
#
_symmetry.space_group_name_H-M   'P 1'
#
loop_
_entity.id
_entity.type
_entity.pdbx_description
1 polymer ?
#
loop_
_entity_poly.entity_id
_entity_poly.type
_entity_poly.pdbx_seq_one_letter_code
_entity_poly.pdbx_strand_id
1 'polypeptide(L)'
;MASASIFKRSDTIADSMPEALRKSRYQMKRCFARYVSKGRRLMKSRQLMEELEKALDDKTEKDKLLEGFLGYIISSTQEAVVLPPFVALAVRPHPGIWEFVRANSEDLSVEDITMSDYLKYKETIYDERWAKDDNALEVDFGALDVHMPRLTLPSSIGNGMQFIARFTSSKLSQNPDDSMKPLLEYLLALNHRGEKLVINDSLNTVVKLQTALLLAEVFVSGLPKETPFQKFEHRFEEWGLLKGWGDNAEHVKETLHCLSEVLQAPDPLNLEKFFGGLPTIFSIVIFSPHGYFGQADVLGLPDTGGQVVYILDQVKALEEELLLRIKRQGLLVKPQILVVTRLIPEARGTKCNQELEPILDTKHSHILRVPFKTQSGILKQWMSRFDVYPYLERYAEDATDRILELMEGKPDLIIGNYSDGNLVASLVASKLGVTQATIAHALEKTKYEDSDIKWKELEPKYHFSCQFTADVIAMNSADFIITSTYQEIAG
;
A
#
# COMPACT_ATOMS: atom_id res chain seq x y z
N MET A 1 19.59 30.52 -17.36
CA MET A 1 18.70 31.69 -17.32
C MET A 1 17.31 31.22 -17.68
N ALA A 2 16.34 31.58 -16.84
CA ALA A 2 14.97 31.10 -16.90
C ALA A 2 14.22 31.61 -18.14
N SER A 3 13.63 30.71 -18.93
CA SER A 3 12.43 31.00 -19.72
C SER A 3 11.25 30.26 -19.10
N ALA A 4 10.77 30.81 -17.98
CA ALA A 4 9.45 30.49 -17.50
C ALA A 4 8.44 31.01 -18.54
N SER A 5 7.98 30.14 -19.44
CA SER A 5 6.69 30.36 -20.09
C SER A 5 5.63 30.06 -19.04
N ILE A 6 5.01 31.14 -18.56
CA ILE A 6 3.90 31.14 -17.63
C ILE A 6 2.70 30.55 -18.37
N PHE A 7 2.52 29.23 -18.27
CA PHE A 7 1.27 28.60 -18.69
C PHE A 7 0.20 28.93 -17.65
N LYS A 8 -0.95 29.44 -18.10
CA LYS A 8 -2.15 29.54 -17.26
C LYS A 8 -2.50 28.11 -16.84
N ARG A 9 -2.28 27.81 -15.56
CA ARG A 9 -2.39 26.48 -14.93
C ARG A 9 -3.82 25.90 -14.89
N SER A 10 -4.76 26.47 -15.64
CA SER A 10 -6.19 26.14 -15.65
C SER A 10 -6.65 25.38 -16.90
N ASP A 11 -5.85 25.37 -17.97
CA ASP A 11 -6.30 24.89 -19.28
C ASP A 11 -5.79 23.46 -19.48
N THR A 12 -6.67 22.53 -19.88
CA THR A 12 -6.31 21.12 -20.11
C THR A 12 -5.40 20.99 -21.34
N ILE A 13 -4.73 19.84 -21.49
CA ILE A 13 -4.00 19.51 -22.72
C ILE A 13 -4.96 19.53 -23.90
N ALA A 14 -6.18 19.03 -23.75
CA ALA A 14 -7.18 19.05 -24.81
C ALA A 14 -7.53 20.48 -25.27
N ASP A 15 -7.59 21.45 -24.36
CA ASP A 15 -7.87 22.85 -24.68
C ASP A 15 -6.67 23.52 -25.39
N SER A 16 -5.45 23.20 -24.96
CA SER A 16 -4.24 23.90 -25.37
C SER A 16 -3.54 23.28 -26.59
N MET A 17 -3.68 21.96 -26.79
CA MET A 17 -3.04 21.22 -27.87
C MET A 17 -3.48 21.65 -29.27
N PRO A 18 -4.77 21.94 -29.56
CA PRO A 18 -5.20 22.46 -30.86
C PRO A 18 -4.45 23.72 -31.30
N GLU A 19 -4.25 24.67 -30.38
CA GLU A 19 -3.54 25.92 -30.68
C GLU A 19 -2.06 25.64 -30.99
N ALA A 20 -1.44 24.74 -30.21
CA ALA A 20 -0.05 24.37 -30.42
C ALA A 20 0.17 23.61 -31.75
N LEU A 21 -0.75 22.70 -32.11
CA LEU A 21 -0.76 22.03 -33.41
C LEU A 21 -0.94 23.02 -34.56
N ARG A 22 -1.71 24.11 -34.40
CA ARG A 22 -1.84 25.16 -35.42
C ARG A 22 -0.53 25.93 -35.65
N LYS A 23 0.22 26.23 -34.58
CA LYS A 23 1.51 26.96 -34.66
C LYS A 23 2.59 26.19 -35.43
N SER A 24 2.56 24.85 -35.37
CA SER A 24 3.52 23.96 -36.05
C SER A 24 2.84 22.98 -37.01
N ARG A 25 1.80 23.43 -37.72
CA ARG A 25 0.87 22.56 -38.48
C ARG A 25 1.55 21.65 -39.50
N TYR A 26 2.52 22.16 -40.25
CA TYR A 26 3.21 21.39 -41.29
C TYR A 26 4.05 20.25 -40.69
N GLN A 27 4.86 20.57 -39.69
CA GLN A 27 5.68 19.62 -38.95
C GLN A 27 4.83 18.54 -38.27
N MET A 28 3.73 18.95 -37.64
CA MET A 28 2.85 18.01 -36.93
C MET A 28 2.07 17.12 -37.88
N LYS A 29 1.60 17.62 -39.04
CA LYS A 29 1.04 16.73 -40.07
C LYS A 29 2.02 15.66 -40.52
N ARG A 30 3.29 16.04 -40.74
CA ARG A 30 4.34 15.06 -41.08
C ARG A 30 4.55 14.05 -39.94
N CYS A 31 4.62 14.52 -38.69
CA CYS A 31 4.81 13.67 -37.52
C CYS A 31 3.66 12.68 -37.32
N PHE A 32 2.41 13.16 -37.30
CA PHE A 32 1.23 12.30 -37.14
C PHE A 32 1.05 11.33 -38.32
N ALA A 33 1.35 11.75 -39.55
CA ALA A 33 1.40 10.85 -40.71
C ALA A 33 2.41 9.70 -40.50
N ARG A 34 3.57 9.99 -39.88
CA ARG A 34 4.55 8.95 -39.52
C ARG A 34 4.04 8.05 -38.40
N TYR A 35 3.35 8.58 -37.39
CA TYR A 35 2.75 7.77 -36.33
C TYR A 35 1.77 6.74 -36.89
N VAL A 36 0.87 7.15 -37.80
CA VAL A 36 -0.13 6.25 -38.41
C VAL A 36 0.42 5.35 -39.53
N SER A 37 1.59 5.67 -40.09
CA SER A 37 2.15 4.99 -41.29
C SER A 37 2.33 3.47 -41.16
N LYS A 38 2.53 2.95 -39.94
CA LYS A 38 2.73 1.51 -39.68
C LYS A 38 1.45 0.79 -39.25
N GLY A 39 0.28 1.41 -39.42
CA GLY A 39 -1.01 0.80 -39.10
C GLY A 39 -1.33 0.79 -37.60
N ARG A 40 -2.20 -0.15 -37.20
CA ARG A 40 -2.67 -0.32 -35.81
C ARG A 40 -1.53 -0.79 -34.92
N ARG A 41 -1.19 -0.04 -33.87
CA ARG A 41 -0.12 -0.39 -32.92
C ARG A 41 -0.17 0.42 -31.63
N LEU A 42 0.46 -0.12 -30.59
CA LEU A 42 0.84 0.64 -29.39
C LEU A 42 2.24 1.24 -29.60
N MET A 43 2.43 2.50 -29.23
CA MET A 43 3.71 3.20 -29.29
C MET A 43 4.13 3.65 -27.89
N LYS A 44 5.39 3.39 -27.52
CA LYS A 44 5.97 3.90 -26.26
C LYS A 44 6.61 5.26 -26.45
N SER A 45 6.83 5.99 -25.34
CA SER A 45 7.46 7.31 -25.32
C SER A 45 8.70 7.41 -26.23
N ARG A 46 9.63 6.45 -26.14
CA ARG A 46 10.83 6.40 -27.01
C ARG A 46 10.48 6.38 -28.50
N GLN A 47 9.51 5.56 -28.90
CA GLN A 47 9.11 5.44 -30.31
C GLN A 47 8.39 6.70 -30.80
N LEU A 48 7.60 7.35 -29.92
CA LEU A 48 6.98 8.64 -30.22
C LEU A 48 8.03 9.73 -30.47
N MET A 49 9.06 9.79 -29.63
CA MET A 49 10.18 10.71 -29.78
C MET A 49 11.00 10.42 -31.04
N GLU A 50 11.33 9.16 -31.32
CA GLU A 50 12.08 8.78 -32.52
C GLU A 50 11.35 9.14 -33.83
N GLU A 51 10.03 8.94 -33.90
CA GLU A 51 9.26 9.31 -35.09
C GLU A 51 9.03 10.84 -35.18
N LEU A 52 8.99 11.56 -34.05
CA LEU A 52 8.99 13.03 -34.01
C LEU A 52 10.31 13.60 -34.56
N GLU A 53 11.46 13.10 -34.09
CA GLU A 53 12.78 13.53 -34.55
C GLU A 53 13.00 13.27 -36.05
N LYS A 54 12.46 12.16 -36.57
CA LYS A 54 12.51 11.81 -38.01
C LYS A 54 11.53 12.62 -38.86
N ALA A 55 10.52 13.26 -38.26
CA ALA A 55 9.59 14.11 -38.99
C ALA A 55 10.18 15.49 -39.34
N LEU A 56 11.26 15.87 -38.65
CA LEU A 56 11.90 17.18 -38.74
C LEU A 56 13.25 17.06 -39.45
N ASP A 57 13.52 17.95 -40.41
CA ASP A 57 14.75 17.89 -41.22
C ASP A 57 15.86 18.81 -40.67
N ASP A 58 15.50 19.99 -40.14
CA ASP A 58 16.43 20.97 -39.56
C ASP A 58 16.59 20.79 -38.04
N LYS A 59 17.83 20.84 -37.56
CA LYS A 59 18.16 20.80 -36.12
C LYS A 59 17.56 21.99 -35.36
N THR A 60 17.53 23.18 -35.97
CA THR A 60 16.99 24.38 -35.33
C THR A 60 15.48 24.30 -35.13
N GLU A 61 14.75 23.67 -36.07
CA GLU A 61 13.32 23.40 -35.94
C GLU A 61 13.03 22.32 -34.90
N LYS A 62 13.90 21.30 -34.80
CA LYS A 62 13.84 20.27 -33.74
C LYS A 62 13.91 20.89 -32.37
N ASP A 63 14.95 21.68 -32.12
CA ASP A 63 15.18 22.28 -30.79
C ASP A 63 14.00 23.19 -30.41
N LYS A 64 13.50 24.02 -31.34
CA LYS A 64 12.34 24.90 -31.09
C LYS A 64 11.04 24.14 -30.81
N LEU A 65 10.79 23.02 -31.48
CA LEU A 65 9.56 22.24 -31.27
C LEU A 65 9.63 21.45 -29.95
N LEU A 66 10.80 20.92 -29.63
CA LEU A 66 11.07 20.21 -28.36
C LEU A 66 11.00 21.14 -27.15
N GLU A 67 11.47 22.38 -27.28
CA GLU A 67 11.33 23.44 -26.26
C GLU A 67 9.90 23.99 -26.16
N GLY A 68 9.04 23.70 -27.14
CA GLY A 68 7.65 24.15 -27.20
C GLY A 68 6.66 23.23 -26.48
N PHE A 69 5.41 23.67 -26.41
CA PHE A 69 4.32 22.94 -25.74
C PHE A 69 4.05 21.54 -26.32
N LEU A 70 4.21 21.36 -27.63
CA LEU A 70 4.08 20.04 -28.26
C LEU A 70 5.22 19.10 -27.88
N GLY A 71 6.46 19.61 -27.82
CA GLY A 71 7.59 18.89 -27.27
C GLY A 71 7.33 18.43 -25.84
N TYR A 72 6.76 19.31 -25.01
CA TYR A 72 6.33 18.98 -23.66
C TYR A 72 5.25 17.87 -23.62
N ILE A 73 4.18 17.96 -24.44
CA ILE A 73 3.13 16.92 -24.48
C ILE A 73 3.72 15.57 -24.89
N ILE A 74 4.49 15.52 -25.99
CA ILE A 74 5.03 14.26 -26.51
C ILE A 74 6.06 13.67 -25.54
N SER A 75 6.93 14.48 -24.94
CA SER A 75 7.88 14.01 -23.93
C SER A 75 7.22 13.54 -22.64
N SER A 76 6.06 14.12 -22.28
CA SER A 76 5.25 13.71 -21.12
C SER A 76 4.30 12.55 -21.44
N THR A 77 4.18 12.15 -22.71
CA THR A 77 3.35 11.01 -23.13
C THR A 77 4.04 9.70 -22.79
N GLN A 78 3.39 8.86 -21.99
CA GLN A 78 3.94 7.56 -21.58
C GLN A 78 3.77 6.52 -22.69
N GLU A 79 2.56 6.46 -23.26
CA GLU A 79 2.24 5.62 -24.40
C GLU A 79 1.13 6.23 -25.26
N ALA A 80 1.10 5.81 -26.52
CA ALA A 80 0.10 6.20 -27.49
C ALA A 80 -0.48 4.99 -28.22
N VAL A 81 -1.80 4.99 -28.38
CA VAL A 81 -2.55 4.02 -29.16
C VAL A 81 -2.78 4.59 -30.55
N VAL A 82 -2.31 3.89 -31.57
CA VAL A 82 -2.48 4.28 -32.97
C VAL A 82 -3.54 3.40 -33.60
N LEU A 83 -4.67 3.99 -33.97
CA LEU A 83 -5.74 3.39 -34.76
C LEU A 83 -6.07 4.36 -35.92
N PRO A 84 -5.43 4.22 -37.09
CA PRO A 84 -5.54 5.21 -38.16
C PRO A 84 -7.00 5.54 -38.53
N PRO A 85 -7.35 6.84 -38.70
CA PRO A 85 -6.46 8.01 -38.71
C PRO A 85 -6.14 8.59 -37.32
N PHE A 86 -6.56 7.95 -36.23
CA PHE A 86 -6.45 8.48 -34.87
C PHE A 86 -5.18 8.03 -34.14
N VAL A 87 -4.69 8.92 -33.28
CA VAL A 87 -3.62 8.66 -32.30
C VAL A 87 -4.12 9.14 -30.94
N ALA A 88 -4.36 8.22 -30.01
CA ALA A 88 -4.72 8.52 -28.64
C ALA A 88 -3.45 8.54 -27.76
N LEU A 89 -3.24 9.60 -26.97
CA LEU A 89 -2.06 9.83 -26.14
C LEU A 89 -2.45 9.72 -24.66
N ALA A 90 -1.73 8.91 -23.89
CA ALA A 90 -1.79 8.91 -22.42
C ALA A 90 -0.67 9.81 -21.90
N VAL A 91 -1.03 11.05 -21.57
CA VAL A 91 -0.08 12.08 -21.12
C VAL A 91 -0.02 12.07 -19.61
N ARG A 92 1.20 12.12 -19.06
CA ARG A 92 1.46 12.20 -17.62
C ARG A 92 2.21 13.48 -17.30
N PRO A 93 1.52 14.63 -17.14
CA PRO A 93 2.16 15.92 -16.90
C PRO A 93 2.95 15.98 -15.59
N HIS A 94 2.43 15.31 -14.55
CA HIS A 94 3.02 15.22 -13.22
C HIS A 94 2.75 13.84 -12.61
N PRO A 95 3.53 13.42 -11.60
CA PRO A 95 3.24 12.21 -10.86
C PRO A 95 1.82 12.18 -10.28
N GLY A 96 1.09 11.10 -10.54
CA GLY A 96 -0.31 10.91 -10.13
C GLY A 96 -1.35 11.68 -10.96
N ILE A 97 -0.95 12.44 -11.98
CA ILE A 97 -1.86 13.21 -12.85
C ILE A 97 -1.76 12.69 -14.27
N TRP A 98 -2.90 12.31 -14.84
CA TRP A 98 -3.03 11.78 -16.19
C TRP A 98 -4.08 12.54 -16.98
N GLU A 99 -3.79 12.77 -18.25
CA GLU A 99 -4.73 13.33 -19.23
C GLU A 99 -4.69 12.46 -20.49
N PHE A 100 -5.86 12.20 -21.07
CA PHE A 100 -5.99 11.35 -22.25
C PHE A 100 -6.59 12.14 -23.39
N VAL A 101 -5.88 12.23 -24.50
CA VAL A 101 -6.34 13.01 -25.67
C VAL A 101 -6.27 12.18 -26.93
N ARG A 102 -7.22 12.37 -27.83
CA ARG A 102 -7.25 11.75 -29.16
C ARG A 102 -7.02 12.80 -30.22
N ALA A 103 -6.01 12.61 -31.07
CA ALA A 103 -5.73 13.48 -32.19
C ALA A 103 -5.95 12.77 -33.53
N ASN A 104 -6.56 13.45 -34.49
CA ASN A 104 -6.70 12.97 -35.87
C ASN A 104 -5.48 13.39 -36.71
N SER A 105 -4.83 12.42 -37.35
CA SER A 105 -3.61 12.63 -38.14
C SER A 105 -3.81 13.46 -39.42
N GLU A 106 -5.04 13.54 -39.94
CA GLU A 106 -5.33 14.19 -41.23
C GLU A 106 -5.62 15.69 -41.08
N ASP A 107 -6.53 16.06 -40.18
CA ASP A 107 -6.97 17.45 -39.96
C ASP A 107 -6.34 18.12 -38.74
N LEU A 108 -5.72 17.33 -37.85
CA LEU A 108 -5.15 17.71 -36.55
C LEU A 108 -6.21 18.19 -35.54
N SER A 109 -7.45 17.71 -35.64
CA SER A 109 -8.43 17.86 -34.56
C SER A 109 -7.97 17.09 -33.31
N VAL A 110 -8.28 17.63 -32.14
CA VAL A 110 -7.98 17.02 -30.84
C VAL A 110 -9.26 16.97 -30.03
N GLU A 111 -9.50 15.83 -29.41
CA GLU A 111 -10.62 15.59 -28.50
C GLU A 111 -10.08 15.09 -27.16
N ASP A 112 -10.64 15.62 -26.08
CA ASP A 112 -10.47 15.03 -24.75
C ASP A 112 -11.21 13.68 -24.71
N ILE A 113 -10.59 12.66 -24.14
CA ILE A 113 -11.20 11.33 -24.00
C ILE A 113 -11.09 10.84 -22.57
N THR A 114 -12.02 9.99 -22.14
CA THR A 114 -11.94 9.42 -20.80
C THR A 114 -10.86 8.34 -20.72
N MET A 115 -10.47 7.97 -19.50
CA MET A 115 -9.59 6.81 -19.26
C MET A 115 -10.19 5.53 -19.86
N SER A 116 -11.51 5.32 -19.68
CA SER A 116 -12.23 4.16 -20.21
C SER A 116 -12.23 4.14 -21.73
N ASP A 117 -12.40 5.30 -22.38
CA ASP A 117 -12.25 5.41 -23.84
C ASP A 117 -10.82 5.06 -24.28
N TYR A 118 -9.80 5.58 -23.61
CA TYR A 118 -8.41 5.26 -23.92
C TYR A 118 -8.12 3.75 -23.81
N LEU A 119 -8.62 3.10 -22.76
CA LEU A 119 -8.48 1.66 -22.57
C LEU A 119 -9.18 0.87 -23.67
N LYS A 120 -10.41 1.22 -24.06
CA LYS A 120 -11.12 0.61 -25.20
C LYS A 120 -10.36 0.77 -26.52
N TYR A 121 -9.73 1.93 -26.73
CA TYR A 121 -8.82 2.15 -27.86
C TYR A 121 -7.64 1.18 -27.82
N LYS A 122 -7.00 1.01 -26.66
CA LYS A 122 -5.89 0.09 -26.46
C LYS A 122 -6.29 -1.37 -26.71
N GLU A 123 -7.45 -1.78 -26.19
CA GLU A 123 -8.04 -3.10 -26.38
C GLU A 123 -8.36 -3.40 -27.85
N THR A 124 -8.86 -2.42 -28.60
CA THR A 124 -9.20 -2.56 -30.03
C THR A 124 -8.02 -3.01 -30.90
N ILE A 125 -6.77 -2.75 -30.48
CA ILE A 125 -5.57 -3.26 -31.17
C ILE A 125 -5.53 -4.80 -31.18
N TYR A 126 -5.96 -5.43 -30.08
CA TYR A 126 -5.78 -6.85 -29.81
C TYR A 126 -7.08 -7.65 -29.88
N ASP A 127 -8.19 -7.07 -29.43
CA ASP A 127 -9.51 -7.72 -29.37
C ASP A 127 -10.64 -6.70 -29.61
N GLU A 128 -10.95 -6.45 -30.88
CA GLU A 128 -11.99 -5.50 -31.29
C GLU A 128 -13.40 -5.90 -30.84
N ARG A 129 -13.64 -7.21 -30.59
CA ARG A 129 -14.94 -7.67 -30.08
C ARG A 129 -15.09 -7.32 -28.62
N TRP A 130 -14.07 -7.60 -27.81
CA TRP A 130 -14.05 -7.23 -26.39
C TRP A 130 -14.21 -5.71 -26.20
N ALA A 131 -13.44 -4.91 -26.95
CA ALA A 131 -13.48 -3.45 -26.84
C ALA A 131 -14.85 -2.82 -27.15
N LYS A 132 -15.74 -3.56 -27.83
CA LYS A 132 -17.10 -3.14 -28.22
C LYS A 132 -18.20 -3.88 -27.44
N ASP A 133 -17.84 -4.70 -26.46
CA ASP A 133 -18.82 -5.41 -25.65
C ASP A 133 -19.35 -4.47 -24.55
N ASP A 134 -20.64 -4.14 -24.63
CA ASP A 134 -21.32 -3.32 -23.64
C ASP A 134 -21.41 -3.99 -22.26
N ASN A 135 -21.13 -5.30 -22.16
CA ASN A 135 -21.10 -6.07 -20.92
C ASN A 135 -19.69 -6.36 -20.41
N ALA A 136 -18.65 -5.78 -21.02
CA ALA A 136 -17.29 -5.91 -20.52
C ALA A 136 -17.21 -5.36 -19.09
N LEU A 137 -16.60 -6.14 -18.18
CA LEU A 137 -16.46 -5.74 -16.78
C LEU A 137 -15.49 -4.57 -16.66
N GLU A 138 -15.99 -3.44 -16.18
CA GLU A 138 -15.18 -2.29 -15.76
C GLU A 138 -15.12 -2.24 -14.23
N VAL A 139 -13.91 -2.28 -13.68
CA VAL A 139 -13.68 -2.24 -12.22
C VAL A 139 -13.26 -0.83 -11.83
N ASP A 140 -14.17 -0.07 -11.21
CA ASP A 140 -13.94 1.31 -10.76
C ASP A 140 -14.02 1.45 -9.23
N PHE A 141 -12.84 1.55 -8.59
CA PHE A 141 -12.74 1.85 -7.15
C PHE A 141 -12.99 3.33 -6.82
N GLY A 142 -12.88 4.23 -7.80
CA GLY A 142 -13.12 5.66 -7.63
C GLY A 142 -14.56 6.00 -7.26
N ALA A 143 -15.51 5.14 -7.65
CA ALA A 143 -16.92 5.24 -7.27
C ALA A 143 -17.20 4.92 -5.79
N LEU A 144 -16.30 4.17 -5.13
CA LEU A 144 -16.47 3.75 -3.73
C LEU A 144 -15.90 4.77 -2.73
N ASP A 145 -14.93 5.58 -3.15
CA ASP A 145 -14.13 6.43 -2.28
C ASP A 145 -14.67 7.88 -2.18
N VAL A 146 -15.83 8.03 -1.54
CA VAL A 146 -16.55 9.32 -1.44
C VAL A 146 -16.18 10.11 -0.17
N HIS A 147 -15.56 9.48 0.83
CA HIS A 147 -15.40 10.07 2.16
C HIS A 147 -13.95 10.35 2.58
N MET A 148 -12.94 9.83 1.87
CA MET A 148 -11.54 10.17 2.14
C MET A 148 -11.11 11.40 1.33
N PRO A 149 -10.50 12.41 1.95
CA PRO A 149 -9.98 13.54 1.22
C PRO A 149 -8.78 13.12 0.36
N ARG A 150 -8.79 13.48 -0.92
CA ARG A 150 -7.72 13.10 -1.85
C ARG A 150 -6.55 14.08 -1.76
N LEU A 151 -5.34 13.52 -1.70
CA LEU A 151 -4.10 14.29 -1.82
C LEU A 151 -3.93 14.77 -3.27
N THR A 152 -3.83 16.08 -3.47
CA THR A 152 -3.65 16.68 -4.80
C THR A 152 -2.21 17.09 -5.10
N LEU A 153 -1.35 17.14 -4.08
CA LEU A 153 0.06 17.53 -4.22
C LEU A 153 0.94 16.29 -4.41
N PRO A 154 1.72 16.19 -5.51
CA PRO A 154 2.62 15.07 -5.74
C PRO A 154 3.62 14.84 -4.60
N SER A 155 4.09 15.91 -3.95
CA SER A 155 5.00 15.83 -2.79
C SER A 155 4.42 15.12 -1.57
N SER A 156 3.09 14.92 -1.52
CA SER A 156 2.42 14.23 -0.42
C SER A 156 2.32 12.72 -0.62
N ILE A 157 2.63 12.21 -1.82
CA ILE A 157 2.59 10.78 -2.11
C ILE A 157 3.65 10.05 -1.26
N GLY A 158 3.24 8.93 -0.64
CA GLY A 158 4.06 8.18 0.33
C GLY A 158 4.02 8.73 1.76
N ASN A 159 3.40 9.89 2.01
CA ASN A 159 3.29 10.50 3.34
C ASN A 159 1.86 10.39 3.93
N GLY A 160 1.17 9.28 3.65
CA GLY A 160 -0.25 9.09 4.00
C GLY A 160 -0.54 9.23 5.50
N MET A 161 0.36 8.76 6.38
CA MET A 161 0.15 8.82 7.83
C MET A 161 0.03 10.26 8.36
N GLN A 162 0.90 11.18 7.90
CA GLN A 162 0.83 12.59 8.29
C GLN A 162 -0.50 13.23 7.88
N PHE A 163 -1.02 12.81 6.73
CA PHE A 163 -2.30 13.31 6.23
C PHE A 163 -3.48 12.75 7.01
N ILE A 164 -3.48 11.45 7.32
CA ILE A 164 -4.47 10.83 8.20
C ILE A 164 -4.45 11.49 9.58
N ALA A 165 -3.27 11.74 10.16
CA ALA A 165 -3.17 12.44 11.45
C ALA A 165 -3.81 13.85 11.40
N ARG A 166 -3.58 14.61 10.33
CA ARG A 166 -4.22 15.93 10.10
C ARG A 166 -5.72 15.83 9.92
N PHE A 167 -6.17 14.87 9.15
CA PHE A 167 -7.59 14.67 8.90
C PHE A 167 -8.33 14.24 10.16
N THR A 168 -7.78 13.28 10.90
CA THR A 168 -8.34 12.79 12.16
C THR A 168 -8.36 13.91 13.20
N SER A 169 -7.27 14.67 13.35
CA SER A 169 -7.24 15.87 14.22
C SER A 169 -8.34 16.88 13.81
N SER A 170 -8.51 17.17 12.52
CA SER A 170 -9.57 18.06 12.06
C SER A 170 -10.98 17.54 12.36
N LYS A 171 -11.23 16.24 12.16
CA LYS A 171 -12.50 15.57 12.48
C LYS A 171 -12.80 15.63 13.97
N LEU A 172 -11.80 15.36 14.82
CA LEU A 172 -11.92 15.44 16.28
C LEU A 172 -12.21 16.87 16.76
N SER A 173 -11.83 17.90 16.00
CA SER A 173 -12.08 19.32 16.35
C SER A 173 -13.45 19.85 15.95
N GLN A 174 -14.26 19.14 15.15
CA GLN A 174 -15.49 19.70 14.56
C GLN A 174 -16.67 19.81 15.55
N ASN A 175 -16.77 18.96 16.59
CA ASN A 175 -17.85 18.99 17.61
C ASN A 175 -17.41 18.36 18.94
N PRO A 176 -16.97 19.13 19.96
CA PRO A 176 -16.27 18.60 21.14
C PRO A 176 -16.96 17.46 21.90
N ASP A 177 -18.30 17.49 21.99
CA ASP A 177 -19.07 16.51 22.79
C ASP A 177 -19.34 15.17 22.06
N ASP A 178 -19.37 15.19 20.72
CA ASP A 178 -19.69 14.01 19.90
C ASP A 178 -18.46 13.48 19.13
N SER A 179 -17.54 14.35 18.72
CA SER A 179 -16.37 13.98 17.91
C SER A 179 -15.37 13.11 18.67
N MET A 180 -15.34 13.21 20.00
CA MET A 180 -14.42 12.49 20.88
C MET A 180 -14.92 11.13 21.34
N LYS A 181 -16.20 10.82 21.12
CA LYS A 181 -16.79 9.53 21.50
C LYS A 181 -16.09 8.33 20.84
N PRO A 182 -15.74 8.35 19.53
CA PRO A 182 -15.03 7.24 18.91
C PRO A 182 -13.65 6.98 19.53
N LEU A 183 -12.93 8.04 19.93
CA LEU A 183 -11.64 7.89 20.62
C LEU A 183 -11.85 7.24 22.00
N LEU A 184 -12.85 7.68 22.76
CA LEU A 184 -13.18 7.08 24.05
C LEU A 184 -13.59 5.62 23.91
N GLU A 185 -14.49 5.30 22.98
CA GLU A 185 -14.94 3.94 22.70
C GLU A 185 -13.77 3.04 22.29
N TYR A 186 -12.85 3.56 21.47
CA TYR A 186 -11.61 2.87 21.12
C TYR A 186 -10.77 2.55 22.36
N LEU A 187 -10.54 3.52 23.25
CA LEU A 187 -9.77 3.32 24.47
C LEU A 187 -10.43 2.33 25.45
N LEU A 188 -11.76 2.36 25.57
CA LEU A 188 -12.53 1.41 26.38
C LEU A 188 -12.49 -0.02 25.83
N ALA A 189 -12.33 -0.16 24.50
CA ALA A 189 -12.24 -1.44 23.82
C ALA A 189 -10.83 -2.06 23.88
N LEU A 190 -9.81 -1.30 24.31
CA LEU A 190 -8.44 -1.82 24.42
C LEU A 190 -8.36 -2.94 25.46
N ASN A 191 -7.95 -4.11 24.98
CA ASN A 191 -7.90 -5.33 25.75
C ASN A 191 -6.82 -6.26 25.19
N HIS A 192 -6.13 -6.96 26.07
CA HIS A 192 -5.23 -8.04 25.70
C HIS A 192 -5.56 -9.30 26.52
N ARG A 193 -5.89 -10.41 25.84
CA ARG A 193 -6.18 -11.72 26.47
C ARG A 193 -7.22 -11.68 27.61
N GLY A 194 -8.19 -10.77 27.52
CA GLY A 194 -9.28 -10.63 28.51
C GLY A 194 -8.97 -9.62 29.62
N GLU A 195 -7.76 -9.07 29.66
CA GLU A 195 -7.40 -7.96 30.53
C GLU A 195 -7.60 -6.63 29.80
N LYS A 196 -8.41 -5.75 30.38
CA LYS A 196 -8.57 -4.37 29.89
C LYS A 196 -7.27 -3.59 30.07
N LEU A 197 -6.97 -2.73 29.12
CA LEU A 197 -5.80 -1.85 29.13
C LEU A 197 -6.23 -0.39 29.14
N VAL A 198 -5.33 0.47 29.61
CA VAL A 198 -5.44 1.95 29.59
C VAL A 198 -6.57 2.50 30.46
N ILE A 199 -7.84 2.20 30.18
CA ILE A 199 -9.00 2.67 30.96
C ILE A 199 -10.03 1.55 31.19
N ASN A 200 -10.86 1.70 32.21
CA ASN A 200 -11.99 0.81 32.48
C ASN A 200 -13.36 1.49 32.26
N ASP A 201 -14.45 0.72 32.42
CA ASP A 201 -15.82 1.18 32.15
C ASP A 201 -16.32 2.31 33.06
N SER A 202 -15.61 2.62 34.15
CA SER A 202 -15.97 3.77 34.99
C SER A 202 -15.79 5.10 34.26
N LEU A 203 -14.87 5.14 33.29
CA LEU A 203 -14.55 6.31 32.47
C LEU A 203 -15.38 6.38 31.17
N ASN A 204 -16.67 6.03 31.24
CA ASN A 204 -17.57 5.94 30.09
C ASN A 204 -18.04 7.26 29.46
N THR A 205 -17.45 8.40 29.82
CA THR A 205 -17.75 9.70 29.18
C THR A 205 -16.47 10.53 29.05
N VAL A 206 -16.40 11.40 28.04
CA VAL A 206 -15.23 12.25 27.80
C VAL A 206 -14.93 13.14 29.01
N VAL A 207 -15.96 13.68 29.68
CA VAL A 207 -15.81 14.51 30.88
C VAL A 207 -15.15 13.74 32.04
N LYS A 208 -15.58 12.49 32.27
CA LYS A 208 -14.97 11.63 33.30
C LYS A 208 -13.51 11.32 32.96
N LEU A 209 -13.23 11.00 31.69
CA LEU A 209 -11.87 10.76 31.23
C LEU A 209 -10.97 11.98 31.46
N GLN A 210 -11.38 13.17 31.00
CA GLN A 210 -10.63 14.42 31.21
C GLN A 210 -10.38 14.70 32.70
N THR A 211 -11.38 14.46 33.56
CA THR A 211 -11.25 14.64 35.01
C THR A 211 -10.21 13.69 35.61
N ALA A 212 -10.24 12.41 35.21
CA ALA A 212 -9.30 11.40 35.67
C ALA A 212 -7.87 11.70 35.20
N LEU A 213 -7.70 12.13 33.94
CA LEU A 213 -6.39 12.52 33.38
C LEU A 213 -5.78 13.70 34.17
N LEU A 214 -6.57 14.75 34.44
CA LEU A 214 -6.10 15.90 35.21
C LEU A 214 -5.63 15.51 36.61
N LEU A 215 -6.41 14.67 37.32
CA LEU A 215 -6.03 14.17 38.65
C LEU A 215 -4.74 13.35 38.60
N ALA A 216 -4.62 12.47 37.61
CA ALA A 216 -3.45 11.62 37.42
C ALA A 216 -2.19 12.42 37.07
N GLU A 217 -2.28 13.42 36.19
CA GLU A 217 -1.15 14.27 35.82
C GLU A 217 -0.59 15.07 37.00
N VAL A 218 -1.47 15.64 37.83
CA VAL A 218 -1.08 16.38 39.05
C VAL A 218 -0.39 15.43 40.02
N PHE A 219 -0.96 14.23 40.22
CA PHE A 219 -0.40 13.24 41.11
C PHE A 219 0.98 12.74 40.66
N VAL A 220 1.12 12.34 39.40
CA VAL A 220 2.38 11.82 38.85
C VAL A 220 3.45 12.92 38.78
N SER A 221 3.07 14.17 38.55
CA SER A 221 4.02 15.30 38.59
C SER A 221 4.66 15.52 39.96
N GLY A 222 4.05 15.02 41.04
CA GLY A 222 4.62 15.04 42.39
C GLY A 222 5.57 13.88 42.69
N LEU A 223 5.67 12.87 41.81
CA LEU A 223 6.51 11.70 42.01
C LEU A 223 7.90 11.88 41.37
N PRO A 224 8.94 11.21 41.90
CA PRO A 224 10.20 11.06 41.19
C PRO A 224 9.98 10.37 39.82
N LYS A 225 10.66 10.85 38.77
CA LYS A 225 10.52 10.36 37.39
C LYS A 225 10.63 8.84 37.23
N GLU A 226 11.60 8.25 37.90
CA GLU A 226 11.88 6.80 37.85
C GLU A 226 10.98 5.94 38.74
N THR A 227 9.93 6.52 39.34
CA THR A 227 9.00 5.75 40.18
C THR A 227 8.28 4.73 39.31
N PRO A 228 8.41 3.40 39.58
CA PRO A 228 7.75 2.37 38.78
C PRO A 228 6.22 2.44 38.90
N PHE A 229 5.51 2.15 37.82
CA PHE A 229 4.03 2.17 37.77
C PHE A 229 3.39 1.35 38.89
N GLN A 230 3.96 0.19 39.21
CA GLN A 230 3.44 -0.72 40.24
C GLN A 230 3.36 -0.07 41.64
N LYS A 231 4.14 0.98 41.91
CA LYS A 231 4.09 1.68 43.21
C LYS A 231 2.86 2.57 43.38
N PHE A 232 2.21 2.96 42.28
CA PHE A 232 1.05 3.84 42.30
C PHE A 232 -0.14 3.32 41.48
N GLU A 233 -0.04 2.09 40.99
CA GLU A 233 -1.08 1.38 40.24
C GLU A 233 -2.44 1.37 40.95
N HIS A 234 -2.50 1.00 42.23
CA HIS A 234 -3.75 0.99 43.01
C HIS A 234 -4.45 2.36 43.00
N ARG A 235 -3.68 3.45 43.03
CA ARG A 235 -4.24 4.80 43.01
C ARG A 235 -4.80 5.15 41.62
N PHE A 236 -4.18 4.66 40.56
CA PHE A 236 -4.69 4.80 39.19
C PHE A 236 -5.97 4.00 38.97
N GLU A 237 -6.04 2.78 39.52
CA GLU A 237 -7.22 1.93 39.44
C GLU A 237 -8.45 2.57 40.10
N GLU A 238 -8.27 3.27 41.24
CA GLU A 238 -9.33 4.06 41.90
C GLU A 238 -9.93 5.15 40.98
N TRP A 239 -9.16 5.64 40.00
CA TRP A 239 -9.59 6.62 39.01
C TRP A 239 -10.02 5.99 37.68
N GLY A 240 -10.02 4.67 37.58
CA GLY A 240 -10.38 3.94 36.36
C GLY A 240 -9.28 3.88 35.31
N LEU A 241 -8.03 4.22 35.67
CA LEU A 241 -6.85 4.12 34.81
C LEU A 241 -6.15 2.77 35.08
N LEU A 242 -5.92 1.99 34.02
CA LEU A 242 -5.32 0.65 34.09
C LEU A 242 -3.86 0.66 33.60
N LYS A 243 -3.24 -0.52 33.47
CA LYS A 243 -1.89 -0.66 32.88
C LYS A 243 -1.84 -0.21 31.42
N GLY A 244 -0.68 0.22 30.94
CA GLY A 244 -0.46 0.58 29.53
C GLY A 244 -0.08 2.05 29.30
N TRP A 245 -0.13 2.90 30.31
CA TRP A 245 0.27 4.32 30.21
C TRP A 245 1.79 4.52 30.20
N GLY A 246 2.55 3.62 30.83
CA GLY A 246 3.99 3.73 30.99
C GLY A 246 4.53 2.79 32.07
N ASP A 247 5.83 2.52 32.07
CA ASP A 247 6.52 1.72 33.11
C ASP A 247 6.96 2.53 34.33
N ASN A 248 7.19 3.82 34.16
CA ASN A 248 7.55 4.74 35.23
C ASN A 248 6.72 6.04 35.19
N ALA A 249 6.85 6.87 36.22
CA ALA A 249 6.13 8.13 36.35
C ALA A 249 6.40 9.10 35.18
N GLU A 250 7.61 9.13 34.61
CA GLU A 250 7.92 10.00 33.47
C GLU A 250 7.13 9.58 32.22
N HIS A 251 7.21 8.31 31.80
CA HIS A 251 6.49 7.84 30.62
C HIS A 251 4.97 7.91 30.79
N VAL A 252 4.46 7.59 31.99
CA VAL A 252 3.02 7.74 32.29
C VAL A 252 2.59 9.20 32.11
N LYS A 253 3.37 10.14 32.63
CA LYS A 253 3.08 11.57 32.50
C LYS A 253 3.07 12.01 31.03
N GLU A 254 4.03 11.55 30.23
CA GLU A 254 4.09 11.85 28.80
C GLU A 254 2.84 11.37 28.05
N THR A 255 2.42 10.12 28.28
CA THR A 255 1.23 9.55 27.63
C THR A 255 -0.07 10.24 28.06
N LEU A 256 -0.21 10.53 29.37
CA LEU A 256 -1.35 11.28 29.91
C LEU A 256 -1.43 12.66 29.25
N HIS A 257 -0.31 13.39 29.24
CA HIS A 257 -0.22 14.72 28.67
C HIS A 257 -0.59 14.74 27.18
N CYS A 258 -0.11 13.77 26.39
CA CYS A 258 -0.47 13.68 24.97
C CYS A 258 -1.99 13.50 24.78
N LEU A 259 -2.64 12.65 25.59
CA LEU A 259 -4.08 12.48 25.50
C LEU A 259 -4.85 13.72 25.95
N SER A 260 -4.40 14.38 27.03
CA SER A 260 -5.00 15.62 27.52
C SER A 260 -4.95 16.72 26.46
N GLU A 261 -3.80 16.90 25.80
CA GLU A 261 -3.66 17.83 24.68
C GLU A 261 -4.61 17.47 23.52
N VAL A 262 -4.69 16.20 23.14
CA VAL A 262 -5.63 15.74 22.10
C VAL A 262 -7.08 16.02 22.48
N LEU A 263 -7.48 15.80 23.73
CA LEU A 263 -8.85 16.04 24.18
C LEU A 263 -9.19 17.53 24.31
N GLN A 264 -8.20 18.38 24.58
CA GLN A 264 -8.38 19.82 24.71
C GLN A 264 -8.33 20.55 23.35
N ALA A 265 -7.34 20.22 22.53
CA ALA A 265 -7.08 20.82 21.23
C ALA A 265 -6.40 19.80 20.31
N PRO A 266 -7.16 18.99 19.55
CA PRO A 266 -6.61 17.93 18.72
C PRO A 266 -5.59 18.45 17.71
N ASP A 267 -4.35 17.97 17.79
CA ASP A 267 -3.32 18.25 16.81
C ASP A 267 -2.66 16.97 16.29
N PRO A 268 -2.09 16.98 15.07
CA PRO A 268 -1.54 15.78 14.46
C PRO A 268 -0.35 15.19 15.22
N LEU A 269 0.47 16.04 15.87
CA LEU A 269 1.70 15.62 16.51
C LEU A 269 1.41 14.85 17.81
N ASN A 270 0.56 15.39 18.67
CA ASN A 270 0.16 14.69 19.89
C ASN A 270 -0.69 13.46 19.60
N LEU A 271 -1.51 13.49 18.54
CA LEU A 271 -2.27 12.32 18.11
C LEU A 271 -1.36 11.16 17.68
N GLU A 272 -0.35 11.44 16.86
CA GLU A 272 0.64 10.45 16.42
C GLU A 272 1.45 9.90 17.61
N LYS A 273 1.92 10.78 18.50
CA LYS A 273 2.64 10.38 19.72
C LYS A 273 1.78 9.51 20.62
N PHE A 274 0.52 9.89 20.83
CA PHE A 274 -0.41 9.17 21.69
C PHE A 274 -0.66 7.76 21.14
N PHE A 275 -1.13 7.62 19.89
CA PHE A 275 -1.37 6.31 19.29
C PHE A 275 -0.08 5.48 19.19
N GLY A 276 1.06 6.11 18.93
CA GLY A 276 2.36 5.45 18.95
C GLY A 276 2.77 4.91 20.33
N GLY A 277 2.27 5.52 21.41
CA GLY A 277 2.50 5.09 22.79
C GLY A 277 1.56 4.00 23.28
N LEU A 278 0.43 3.75 22.61
CA LEU A 278 -0.57 2.80 23.08
C LEU A 278 -0.15 1.32 22.90
N PRO A 279 -0.49 0.45 23.86
CA PRO A 279 -0.20 -0.99 23.80
C PRO A 279 -1.23 -1.73 22.92
N THR A 280 -1.03 -1.68 21.61
CA THR A 280 -2.00 -2.20 20.62
C THR A 280 -1.51 -3.39 19.81
N ILE A 281 -0.19 -3.57 19.69
CA ILE A 281 0.42 -4.62 18.87
C ILE A 281 1.31 -5.50 19.74
N PHE A 282 0.98 -6.78 19.81
CA PHE A 282 1.76 -7.80 20.52
C PHE A 282 2.05 -9.01 19.64
N SER A 283 1.12 -9.35 18.76
CA SER A 283 1.13 -10.52 17.90
C SER A 283 1.06 -10.11 16.43
N ILE A 284 2.06 -10.51 15.65
CA ILE A 284 2.19 -10.15 14.23
C ILE A 284 2.27 -11.42 13.39
N VAL A 285 1.49 -11.46 12.31
CA VAL A 285 1.59 -12.49 11.28
C VAL A 285 2.12 -11.87 9.99
N ILE A 286 3.11 -12.52 9.38
CA ILE A 286 3.74 -12.09 8.13
C ILE A 286 3.59 -13.22 7.10
N PHE A 287 2.87 -12.99 6.01
CA PHE A 287 2.69 -13.99 4.96
C PHE A 287 3.74 -13.87 3.87
N SER A 288 4.41 -14.99 3.56
CA SER A 288 5.33 -15.13 2.42
C SER A 288 5.27 -16.56 1.85
N PRO A 289 4.19 -16.95 1.14
CA PRO A 289 3.91 -18.35 0.79
C PRO A 289 4.89 -18.97 -0.20
N HIS A 290 5.23 -18.29 -1.30
CA HIS A 290 6.09 -18.85 -2.34
C HIS A 290 7.57 -18.95 -1.93
N GLY A 291 8.35 -19.66 -2.77
CA GLY A 291 9.79 -19.81 -2.62
C GLY A 291 10.19 -20.82 -1.55
N TYR A 292 11.49 -20.96 -1.31
CA TYR A 292 12.05 -21.73 -0.21
C TYR A 292 12.36 -20.79 0.94
N PHE A 293 11.38 -20.55 1.82
CA PHE A 293 11.59 -19.68 2.96
C PHE A 293 12.31 -20.43 4.09
N GLY A 294 13.51 -19.98 4.44
CA GLY A 294 14.36 -20.56 5.49
C GLY A 294 15.58 -19.69 5.78
N GLN A 295 16.36 -20.09 6.79
CA GLN A 295 17.47 -19.27 7.31
C GLN A 295 18.85 -19.72 6.81
N ALA A 296 18.94 -20.91 6.22
CA ALA A 296 20.17 -21.50 5.71
C ALA A 296 19.88 -22.32 4.45
N ASP A 297 20.84 -22.36 3.53
CA ASP A 297 20.82 -23.20 2.32
C ASP A 297 19.64 -22.94 1.35
N VAL A 298 19.00 -21.77 1.44
CA VAL A 298 17.85 -21.41 0.59
C VAL A 298 18.14 -20.30 -0.43
N LEU A 299 19.10 -19.41 -0.18
CA LEU A 299 19.38 -18.28 -1.07
C LEU A 299 19.91 -18.75 -2.42
N GLY A 300 19.30 -18.25 -3.50
CA GLY A 300 19.62 -18.67 -4.87
C GLY A 300 18.79 -19.84 -5.37
N LEU A 301 17.96 -20.47 -4.53
CA LEU A 301 16.91 -21.38 -5.00
C LEU A 301 15.83 -20.60 -5.78
N PRO A 302 15.08 -21.28 -6.67
CA PRO A 302 13.99 -20.65 -7.42
C PRO A 302 13.02 -19.88 -6.52
N ASP A 303 12.64 -18.68 -6.96
CA ASP A 303 11.75 -17.76 -6.25
C ASP A 303 12.21 -17.41 -4.82
N THR A 304 13.53 -17.53 -4.54
CA THR A 304 14.11 -17.29 -3.21
C THR A 304 15.25 -16.28 -3.30
N GLY A 305 15.05 -15.08 -2.75
CA GLY A 305 16.00 -13.98 -2.86
C GLY A 305 15.80 -12.89 -1.82
N GLY A 306 15.86 -11.63 -2.26
CA GLY A 306 15.85 -10.46 -1.37
C GLY A 306 14.65 -10.37 -0.43
N GLN A 307 13.48 -10.89 -0.82
CA GLN A 307 12.29 -10.94 0.05
C GLN A 307 12.52 -11.75 1.33
N VAL A 308 13.24 -12.88 1.26
CA VAL A 308 13.52 -13.70 2.45
C VAL A 308 14.45 -12.95 3.39
N VAL A 309 15.49 -12.32 2.85
CA VAL A 309 16.43 -11.50 3.64
C VAL A 309 15.70 -10.33 4.30
N TYR A 310 14.88 -9.61 3.52
CA TYR A 310 14.08 -8.49 4.00
C TYR A 310 13.22 -8.90 5.20
N ILE A 311 12.47 -10.00 5.10
CA ILE A 311 11.55 -10.43 6.15
C ILE A 311 12.32 -10.91 7.39
N LEU A 312 13.42 -11.65 7.23
CA LEU A 312 14.22 -12.10 8.37
C LEU A 312 14.82 -10.92 9.15
N ASP A 313 15.34 -9.90 8.47
CA ASP A 313 15.86 -8.70 9.11
C ASP A 313 14.73 -7.84 9.72
N GLN A 314 13.60 -7.73 9.01
CA GLN A 314 12.40 -7.04 9.50
C GLN A 314 11.91 -7.64 10.82
N VAL A 315 11.82 -8.97 10.92
CA VAL A 315 11.32 -9.65 12.11
C VAL A 315 12.23 -9.40 13.32
N LYS A 316 13.55 -9.41 13.13
CA LYS A 316 14.51 -9.09 14.21
C LYS A 316 14.29 -7.68 14.74
N ALA A 317 14.21 -6.69 13.84
CA ALA A 317 13.99 -5.31 14.20
C ALA A 317 12.60 -5.08 14.85
N LEU A 318 11.56 -5.74 14.33
CA LEU A 318 10.21 -5.66 14.89
C LEU A 318 10.14 -6.27 16.29
N GLU A 319 10.75 -7.43 16.52
CA GLU A 319 10.75 -8.03 17.85
C GLU A 319 11.45 -7.15 18.89
N GLU A 320 12.60 -6.57 18.53
CA GLU A 320 13.33 -5.64 19.39
C GLU A 320 12.47 -4.42 19.76
N GLU A 321 11.82 -3.80 18.78
CA GLU A 321 10.93 -2.66 18.99
C GLU A 321 9.68 -3.02 19.80
N LEU A 322 9.07 -4.19 19.55
CA LEU A 322 7.93 -4.68 20.34
C LEU A 322 8.32 -4.89 21.81
N LEU A 323 9.45 -5.53 22.07
CA LEU A 323 9.95 -5.72 23.44
C LEU A 323 10.20 -4.38 24.13
N LEU A 324 10.76 -3.40 23.41
CA LEU A 324 10.98 -2.05 23.93
C LEU A 324 9.65 -1.35 24.26
N ARG A 325 8.67 -1.39 23.35
CA ARG A 325 7.36 -0.74 23.53
C ARG A 325 6.56 -1.35 24.67
N ILE A 326 6.44 -2.67 24.68
CA ILE A 326 5.73 -3.41 25.74
C ILE A 326 6.34 -3.07 27.10
N LYS A 327 7.68 -3.07 27.19
CA LYS A 327 8.37 -2.67 28.42
C LYS A 327 8.04 -1.23 28.78
N ARG A 328 8.19 -0.26 27.86
CA ARG A 328 7.90 1.16 28.10
C ARG A 328 6.46 1.41 28.54
N GLN A 329 5.52 0.58 28.12
CA GLN A 329 4.11 0.65 28.50
C GLN A 329 3.81 0.04 29.88
N GLY A 330 4.83 -0.51 30.56
CA GLY A 330 4.69 -1.14 31.88
C GLY A 330 4.06 -2.54 31.81
N LEU A 331 4.10 -3.19 30.65
CA LEU A 331 3.51 -4.51 30.43
C LEU A 331 4.57 -5.61 30.46
N LEU A 332 4.12 -6.83 30.77
CA LEU A 332 4.95 -8.04 30.84
C LEU A 332 4.55 -9.08 29.76
N VAL A 333 3.84 -8.63 28.73
CA VAL A 333 3.40 -9.47 27.61
C VAL A 333 4.62 -9.92 26.82
N LYS A 334 4.64 -11.18 26.39
CA LYS A 334 5.64 -11.65 25.44
C LYS A 334 5.09 -11.42 24.04
N PRO A 335 5.78 -10.64 23.18
CA PRO A 335 5.34 -10.50 21.80
C PRO A 335 5.43 -11.84 21.09
N GLN A 336 4.78 -11.99 19.94
CA GLN A 336 4.91 -13.17 19.10
C GLN A 336 4.86 -12.76 17.63
N ILE A 337 5.83 -13.21 16.84
CA ILE A 337 5.84 -12.97 15.39
C ILE A 337 5.86 -14.32 14.67
N LEU A 338 4.90 -14.55 13.78
CA LEU A 338 4.85 -15.73 12.92
C LEU A 338 5.06 -15.34 11.47
N VAL A 339 6.14 -15.83 10.86
CA VAL A 339 6.34 -15.78 9.41
C VAL A 339 5.72 -17.03 8.81
N VAL A 340 4.57 -16.87 8.14
CA VAL A 340 3.75 -17.96 7.63
C VAL A 340 4.06 -18.19 6.16
N THR A 341 4.59 -19.37 5.85
CA THR A 341 5.08 -19.77 4.53
C THR A 341 4.67 -21.20 4.20
N ARG A 342 4.95 -21.65 2.97
CA ARG A 342 4.59 -23.00 2.54
C ARG A 342 5.50 -24.06 3.17
N LEU A 343 4.88 -25.14 3.65
CA LEU A 343 5.59 -26.39 3.98
C LEU A 343 5.86 -27.18 2.69
N ILE A 344 7.14 -27.46 2.43
CA ILE A 344 7.60 -28.22 1.26
C ILE A 344 8.24 -29.52 1.75
N PRO A 345 7.53 -30.67 1.71
CA PRO A 345 8.07 -31.96 2.13
C PRO A 345 9.37 -32.35 1.41
N GLU A 346 9.45 -32.08 0.09
CA GLU A 346 10.65 -32.35 -0.71
C GLU A 346 11.62 -31.14 -0.68
N ALA A 347 12.10 -30.82 0.53
CA ALA A 347 12.86 -29.60 0.82
C ALA A 347 14.31 -29.56 0.29
N ARG A 348 14.79 -30.59 -0.44
CA ARG A 348 16.13 -30.64 -1.05
C ARG A 348 17.30 -30.29 -0.11
N GLY A 349 17.22 -30.73 1.15
CA GLY A 349 18.27 -30.51 2.16
C GLY A 349 18.08 -29.27 3.02
N THR A 350 17.07 -28.43 2.74
CA THR A 350 16.71 -27.29 3.59
C THR A 350 15.76 -27.71 4.72
N LYS A 351 15.44 -26.76 5.61
CA LYS A 351 14.44 -26.94 6.68
C LYS A 351 13.01 -26.61 6.24
N CYS A 352 12.74 -26.43 4.94
CA CYS A 352 11.40 -26.07 4.45
C CYS A 352 10.32 -27.15 4.69
N ASN A 353 10.71 -28.34 5.14
CA ASN A 353 9.82 -29.41 5.58
C ASN A 353 9.51 -29.39 7.08
N GLN A 354 10.15 -28.51 7.86
CA GLN A 354 9.90 -28.35 9.30
C GLN A 354 8.76 -27.35 9.52
N GLU A 355 7.70 -27.81 10.18
CA GLU A 355 6.50 -27.02 10.42
C GLU A 355 6.76 -25.74 11.22
N LEU A 356 7.58 -25.82 12.27
CA LEU A 356 7.91 -24.69 13.12
C LEU A 356 9.43 -24.56 13.27
N GLU A 357 9.96 -23.38 12.98
CA GLU A 357 11.39 -23.09 13.08
C GLU A 357 11.61 -21.74 13.80
N PRO A 358 12.33 -21.70 14.93
CA PRO A 358 12.70 -20.44 15.58
C PRO A 358 13.58 -19.57 14.68
N ILE A 359 13.32 -18.27 14.65
CA ILE A 359 14.14 -17.32 13.90
C ILE A 359 15.38 -16.98 14.73
N LEU A 360 16.57 -17.08 14.11
CA LEU A 360 17.85 -16.80 14.75
C LEU A 360 17.90 -15.35 15.23
N ASP A 361 18.57 -15.14 16.35
CA ASP A 361 18.70 -13.83 17.03
C ASP A 361 17.36 -13.23 17.51
N THR A 362 16.32 -14.06 17.63
CA THR A 362 15.02 -13.67 18.21
C THR A 362 14.64 -14.62 19.35
N LYS A 363 13.72 -14.20 20.22
CA LYS A 363 13.22 -14.98 21.37
C LYS A 363 11.80 -15.50 21.18
N HIS A 364 11.00 -14.80 20.39
CA HIS A 364 9.56 -15.02 20.29
C HIS A 364 9.06 -15.08 18.84
N SER A 365 9.99 -15.10 17.87
CA SER A 365 9.67 -15.11 16.46
C SER A 365 9.95 -16.47 15.81
N HIS A 366 9.00 -16.95 15.01
CA HIS A 366 9.06 -18.28 14.40
C HIS A 366 8.61 -18.24 12.94
N ILE A 367 9.19 -19.12 12.13
CA ILE A 367 8.66 -19.49 10.83
C ILE A 367 7.64 -20.61 11.05
N LEU A 368 6.40 -20.39 10.63
CA LEU A 368 5.34 -21.38 10.56
C LEU A 368 5.14 -21.82 9.12
N ARG A 369 5.23 -23.13 8.87
CA ARG A 369 5.06 -23.72 7.54
C ARG A 369 3.78 -24.51 7.44
N VAL A 370 2.91 -24.12 6.52
CA VAL A 370 1.62 -24.79 6.28
C VAL A 370 1.62 -25.43 4.88
N PRO A 371 1.23 -26.70 4.73
CA PRO A 371 1.31 -27.37 3.44
C PRO A 371 0.20 -26.89 2.49
N PHE A 372 0.54 -26.80 1.20
CA PHE A 372 -0.49 -26.79 0.16
C PHE A 372 -1.13 -28.18 0.03
N LYS A 373 -2.44 -28.21 -0.19
CA LYS A 373 -3.23 -29.44 -0.33
C LYS A 373 -3.98 -29.45 -1.65
N THR A 374 -4.06 -30.63 -2.27
CA THR A 374 -4.97 -30.96 -3.37
C THR A 374 -6.02 -31.94 -2.87
N GLN A 375 -6.95 -32.33 -3.74
CA GLN A 375 -7.88 -33.43 -3.50
C GLN A 375 -7.17 -34.76 -3.18
N SER A 376 -5.93 -34.94 -3.65
CA SER A 376 -5.12 -36.15 -3.44
C SER A 376 -4.19 -36.07 -2.21
N GLY A 377 -4.26 -35.00 -1.42
CA GLY A 377 -3.44 -34.81 -0.21
C GLY A 377 -2.42 -33.68 -0.33
N ILE A 378 -1.33 -33.76 0.44
CA ILE A 378 -0.32 -32.69 0.50
C ILE A 378 0.51 -32.64 -0.80
N LEU A 379 0.68 -31.43 -1.35
CA LEU A 379 1.56 -31.17 -2.49
C LEU A 379 3.02 -31.11 -2.04
N LYS A 380 3.80 -32.13 -2.41
CA LYS A 380 5.15 -32.37 -1.87
C LYS A 380 6.26 -31.55 -2.51
N GLN A 381 6.19 -31.34 -3.82
CA GLN A 381 7.23 -30.65 -4.58
C GLN A 381 7.08 -29.12 -4.54
N TRP A 382 8.20 -28.42 -4.73
CA TRP A 382 8.20 -26.98 -4.99
C TRP A 382 7.42 -26.63 -6.26
N MET A 383 6.93 -25.40 -6.30
CA MET A 383 6.13 -24.82 -7.38
C MET A 383 6.54 -23.38 -7.58
N SER A 384 6.49 -22.89 -8.82
CA SER A 384 6.79 -21.48 -9.09
C SER A 384 5.74 -20.57 -8.48
N ARG A 385 6.15 -19.37 -8.07
CA ARG A 385 5.27 -18.29 -7.61
C ARG A 385 4.17 -17.92 -8.61
N PHE A 386 4.36 -18.22 -9.90
CA PHE A 386 3.32 -18.01 -10.93
C PHE A 386 2.20 -19.05 -10.87
N ASP A 387 2.43 -20.22 -10.26
CA ASP A 387 1.50 -21.35 -10.29
C ASP A 387 0.74 -21.55 -8.97
N VAL A 388 0.99 -20.71 -7.95
CA VAL A 388 0.48 -20.94 -6.57
C VAL A 388 -1.00 -20.61 -6.38
N TYR A 389 -1.61 -19.82 -7.28
CA TYR A 389 -2.95 -19.24 -7.11
C TYR A 389 -4.07 -20.25 -6.79
N PRO A 390 -4.15 -21.44 -7.41
CA PRO A 390 -5.19 -22.42 -7.10
C PRO A 390 -5.18 -22.94 -5.66
N TYR A 391 -4.10 -22.71 -4.91
CA TYR A 391 -3.92 -23.23 -3.55
C TYR A 391 -4.16 -22.18 -2.46
N LEU A 392 -4.18 -20.89 -2.82
CA LEU A 392 -4.07 -19.80 -1.83
C LEU A 392 -5.30 -19.67 -0.92
N GLU A 393 -6.50 -19.89 -1.44
CA GLU A 393 -7.72 -19.81 -0.62
C GLU A 393 -7.72 -20.90 0.46
N ARG A 394 -7.50 -22.16 0.06
CA ARG A 394 -7.43 -23.27 1.02
C ARG A 394 -6.25 -23.13 1.99
N TYR A 395 -5.12 -22.62 1.49
CA TYR A 395 -3.97 -22.33 2.33
C TYR A 395 -4.28 -21.25 3.36
N ALA A 396 -5.03 -20.20 3.01
CA ALA A 396 -5.45 -19.16 3.95
C ALA A 396 -6.33 -19.74 5.07
N GLU A 397 -7.24 -20.66 4.76
CA GLU A 397 -8.04 -21.37 5.76
C GLU A 397 -7.15 -22.19 6.71
N ASP A 398 -6.35 -23.10 6.15
CA ASP A 398 -5.50 -24.01 6.93
C ASP A 398 -4.46 -23.23 7.77
N ALA A 399 -3.94 -22.12 7.23
CA ALA A 399 -3.02 -21.25 7.94
C ALA A 399 -3.70 -20.46 9.06
N THR A 400 -4.92 -19.98 8.85
CA THR A 400 -5.71 -19.28 9.89
C THR A 400 -5.88 -20.16 11.12
N ASP A 401 -6.28 -21.42 10.92
CA ASP A 401 -6.50 -22.35 12.03
C ASP A 401 -5.22 -22.56 12.84
N ARG A 402 -4.08 -22.72 12.16
CA ARG A 402 -2.79 -22.93 12.81
C ARG A 402 -2.24 -21.68 13.50
N ILE A 403 -2.48 -20.50 12.94
CA ILE A 403 -2.13 -19.20 13.55
C ILE A 403 -2.90 -19.05 14.86
N LEU A 404 -4.22 -19.25 14.85
CA LEU A 404 -5.06 -19.09 16.03
C LEU A 404 -4.66 -20.07 17.14
N GLU A 405 -4.33 -21.31 16.77
CA GLU A 405 -3.84 -22.32 17.72
C GLU A 405 -2.51 -21.90 18.37
N LEU A 406 -1.53 -21.45 17.57
CA LEU A 406 -0.19 -21.10 18.07
C LEU A 406 -0.13 -19.76 18.80
N MET A 407 -0.99 -18.81 18.47
CA MET A 407 -1.04 -17.49 19.11
C MET A 407 -1.98 -17.44 20.31
N GLU A 408 -2.81 -18.48 20.50
CA GLU A 408 -3.89 -18.53 21.51
C GLU A 408 -4.85 -17.34 21.39
N GLY A 409 -5.08 -16.87 20.16
CA GLY A 409 -5.81 -15.65 19.87
C GLY A 409 -5.60 -15.16 18.44
N LYS A 410 -6.32 -14.10 18.06
CA LYS A 410 -6.12 -13.44 16.77
C LYS A 410 -4.86 -12.57 16.81
N PRO A 411 -4.14 -12.42 15.68
CA PRO A 411 -3.06 -11.45 15.58
C PRO A 411 -3.58 -10.01 15.72
N ASP A 412 -2.70 -9.10 16.12
CA ASP A 412 -2.98 -7.66 16.18
C ASP A 412 -2.65 -6.96 14.85
N LEU A 413 -1.74 -7.54 14.06
CA LEU A 413 -1.34 -7.05 12.74
C LEU A 413 -1.04 -8.21 11.78
N ILE A 414 -1.50 -8.09 10.53
CA ILE A 414 -1.16 -9.01 9.45
C ILE A 414 -0.42 -8.24 8.35
N ILE A 415 0.71 -8.77 7.89
CA ILE A 415 1.54 -8.19 6.83
C ILE A 415 1.63 -9.17 5.66
N GLY A 416 1.08 -8.79 4.51
CA GLY A 416 1.28 -9.51 3.25
C GLY A 416 2.59 -9.14 2.58
N ASN A 417 3.24 -10.11 1.93
CA ASN A 417 4.42 -9.88 1.11
C ASN A 417 4.26 -10.51 -0.28
N TYR A 418 4.48 -9.71 -1.33
CA TYR A 418 4.29 -10.11 -2.73
C TYR A 418 2.83 -10.48 -3.05
N SER A 419 2.50 -10.75 -4.30
CA SER A 419 1.12 -10.96 -4.77
C SER A 419 0.38 -12.08 -4.01
N ASP A 420 1.01 -13.23 -3.82
CA ASP A 420 0.42 -14.39 -3.14
C ASP A 420 0.26 -14.16 -1.64
N GLY A 421 1.28 -13.62 -0.97
CA GLY A 421 1.22 -13.28 0.44
C GLY A 421 0.23 -12.15 0.73
N ASN A 422 0.13 -11.16 -0.17
CA ASN A 422 -0.83 -10.07 -0.08
C ASN A 422 -2.28 -10.57 -0.24
N LEU A 423 -2.53 -11.51 -1.16
CA LEU A 423 -3.86 -12.11 -1.30
C LEU A 423 -4.24 -12.91 -0.05
N VAL A 424 -3.34 -13.78 0.43
CA VAL A 424 -3.59 -14.56 1.65
C VAL A 424 -3.80 -13.64 2.85
N ALA A 425 -2.97 -12.61 3.02
CA ALA A 425 -3.14 -11.61 4.07
C ALA A 425 -4.53 -10.95 4.01
N SER A 426 -5.02 -10.61 2.82
CA SER A 426 -6.34 -10.00 2.63
C SER A 426 -7.48 -10.92 3.06
N LEU A 427 -7.41 -12.20 2.70
CA LEU A 427 -8.40 -13.21 3.09
C LEU A 427 -8.41 -13.41 4.61
N VAL A 428 -7.24 -13.53 5.23
CA VAL A 428 -7.13 -13.79 6.67
C VAL A 428 -7.49 -12.56 7.49
N ALA A 429 -7.05 -11.37 7.09
CA ALA A 429 -7.36 -10.11 7.77
C ALA A 429 -8.87 -9.82 7.74
N SER A 430 -9.51 -10.00 6.58
CA SER A 430 -10.96 -9.85 6.44
C SER A 430 -11.72 -10.84 7.33
N LYS A 431 -11.30 -12.11 7.36
CA LYS A 431 -11.93 -13.16 8.20
C LYS A 431 -11.81 -12.87 9.70
N LEU A 432 -10.67 -12.34 10.15
CA LEU A 432 -10.38 -12.14 11.57
C LEU A 432 -10.70 -10.73 12.09
N GLY A 433 -10.98 -9.77 11.20
CA GLY A 433 -11.12 -8.36 11.57
C GLY A 433 -9.86 -7.83 12.22
N VAL A 434 -8.74 -7.92 11.50
CA VAL A 434 -7.39 -7.54 11.94
C VAL A 434 -6.80 -6.54 10.96
N THR A 435 -6.06 -5.56 11.47
CA THR A 435 -5.37 -4.56 10.65
C THR A 435 -4.40 -5.22 9.66
N GLN A 436 -4.46 -4.80 8.41
CA GLN A 436 -3.68 -5.34 7.31
C GLN A 436 -2.69 -4.32 6.73
N ALA A 437 -1.43 -4.74 6.64
CA ALA A 437 -0.42 -4.10 5.82
C ALA A 437 -0.10 -4.96 4.59
N THR A 438 0.32 -4.33 3.49
CA THR A 438 0.90 -5.03 2.34
C THR A 438 2.25 -4.45 1.93
N ILE A 439 3.13 -5.34 1.47
CA ILE A 439 4.44 -4.99 0.90
C ILE A 439 4.53 -5.70 -0.45
N ALA A 440 4.54 -4.93 -1.54
CA ALA A 440 4.54 -5.52 -2.88
C ALA A 440 5.86 -6.24 -3.19
N HIS A 441 7.00 -5.68 -2.76
CA HIS A 441 8.37 -6.04 -3.19
C HIS A 441 8.64 -5.83 -4.68
N ALA A 442 7.70 -6.25 -5.53
CA ALA A 442 7.66 -6.03 -6.95
C ALA A 442 6.23 -6.19 -7.47
N LEU A 443 5.90 -5.42 -8.51
CA LEU A 443 4.68 -5.61 -9.31
C LEU A 443 5.09 -6.10 -10.69
N GLU A 444 4.73 -7.33 -11.06
CA GLU A 444 5.22 -7.95 -12.30
C GLU A 444 4.72 -7.21 -13.56
N LYS A 445 3.59 -6.51 -13.46
CA LYS A 445 3.05 -5.67 -14.54
C LYS A 445 4.05 -4.66 -15.10
N THR A 446 4.95 -4.13 -14.27
CA THR A 446 5.98 -3.15 -14.72
C THR A 446 7.27 -3.82 -15.19
N LYS A 447 7.52 -5.07 -14.80
CA LYS A 447 8.70 -5.86 -15.20
C LYS A 447 8.52 -6.54 -16.54
N TYR A 448 7.28 -6.91 -16.88
CA TYR A 448 6.93 -7.52 -18.15
C TYR A 448 6.16 -6.50 -19.00
N GLU A 449 6.85 -5.89 -19.95
CA GLU A 449 6.26 -4.86 -20.82
C GLU A 449 5.03 -5.39 -21.56
N ASP A 450 3.96 -4.58 -21.57
CA ASP A 450 2.66 -4.90 -22.18
C ASP A 450 1.99 -6.18 -21.65
N SER A 451 2.42 -6.69 -20.50
CA SER A 451 1.85 -7.92 -19.91
C SER A 451 0.38 -7.80 -19.56
N ASP A 452 -0.11 -6.58 -19.33
CA ASP A 452 -1.52 -6.28 -19.10
C ASP A 452 -2.37 -6.49 -20.36
N ILE A 453 -1.96 -5.96 -21.51
CA ILE A 453 -2.72 -6.03 -22.76
C ILE A 453 -2.45 -7.32 -23.55
N LYS A 454 -1.26 -7.93 -23.39
CA LYS A 454 -0.85 -9.21 -24.01
C LYS A 454 -1.01 -10.39 -23.06
N TRP A 455 -1.74 -10.24 -21.96
CA TRP A 455 -1.83 -11.25 -20.91
C TRP A 455 -2.21 -12.65 -21.43
N LYS A 456 -3.13 -12.73 -22.41
CA LYS A 456 -3.56 -14.00 -23.03
C LYS A 456 -2.39 -14.80 -23.64
N GLU A 457 -1.39 -14.13 -24.20
CA GLU A 457 -0.20 -14.77 -24.77
C GLU A 457 0.78 -15.27 -23.70
N LEU A 458 0.80 -14.59 -22.55
CA LEU A 458 1.70 -14.86 -21.42
C LEU A 458 1.08 -15.82 -20.40
N GLU A 459 -0.24 -16.01 -20.46
CA GLU A 459 -1.03 -16.79 -19.53
C GLU A 459 -0.55 -18.24 -19.33
N PRO A 460 -0.19 -19.00 -20.39
CA PRO A 460 0.25 -20.39 -20.22
C PRO A 460 1.54 -20.56 -19.41
N LYS A 461 2.30 -19.48 -19.18
CA LYS A 461 3.59 -19.50 -18.49
C LYS A 461 3.58 -18.74 -17.17
N TYR A 462 2.89 -17.61 -17.12
CA TYR A 462 3.01 -16.66 -16.00
C TYR A 462 1.72 -16.48 -15.20
N HIS A 463 0.57 -16.92 -15.73
CA HIS A 463 -0.73 -16.78 -15.06
C HIS A 463 -1.01 -15.35 -14.56
N PHE A 464 -0.68 -14.35 -15.39
CA PHE A 464 -0.80 -12.94 -15.01
C PHE A 464 -2.25 -12.52 -14.77
N SER A 465 -3.23 -13.20 -15.35
CA SER A 465 -4.64 -12.96 -15.02
C SER A 465 -4.91 -13.13 -13.53
N CYS A 466 -4.39 -14.21 -12.92
CA CYS A 466 -4.50 -14.46 -11.50
C CYS A 466 -3.68 -13.45 -10.69
N GLN A 467 -2.44 -13.19 -11.10
CA GLN A 467 -1.55 -12.29 -10.37
C GLN A 467 -2.07 -10.86 -10.30
N PHE A 468 -2.47 -10.28 -11.43
CA PHE A 468 -2.95 -8.89 -11.46
C PHE A 468 -4.27 -8.74 -10.71
N THR A 469 -5.13 -9.76 -10.77
CA THR A 469 -6.35 -9.79 -9.95
C THR A 469 -6.00 -9.82 -8.46
N ALA A 470 -5.05 -10.67 -8.04
CA ALA A 470 -4.59 -10.75 -6.66
C ALA A 470 -3.98 -9.42 -6.17
N ASP A 471 -3.16 -8.77 -7.00
CA ASP A 471 -2.55 -7.47 -6.71
C ASP A 471 -3.62 -6.40 -6.50
N VAL A 472 -4.63 -6.32 -7.38
CA VAL A 472 -5.71 -5.34 -7.29
C VAL A 472 -6.58 -5.57 -6.05
N ILE A 473 -6.93 -6.84 -5.76
CA ILE A 473 -7.69 -7.19 -4.55
C ILE A 473 -6.92 -6.72 -3.31
N ALA A 474 -5.65 -7.11 -3.20
CA ALA A 474 -4.90 -6.84 -1.98
C ALA A 474 -4.53 -5.36 -1.81
N MET A 475 -4.26 -4.66 -2.91
CA MET A 475 -3.99 -3.22 -2.89
C MET A 475 -5.18 -2.41 -2.35
N ASN A 476 -6.41 -2.83 -2.66
CA ASN A 476 -7.63 -2.14 -2.21
C ASN A 476 -8.22 -2.72 -0.91
N SER A 477 -7.69 -3.85 -0.41
CA SER A 477 -8.11 -4.44 0.87
C SER A 477 -7.24 -4.01 2.05
N ALA A 478 -6.00 -3.57 1.79
CA ALA A 478 -5.06 -3.20 2.84
C ALA A 478 -5.47 -1.91 3.57
N ASP A 479 -5.29 -1.87 4.89
CA ASP A 479 -5.45 -0.63 5.67
C ASP A 479 -4.30 0.36 5.38
N PHE A 480 -3.10 -0.16 5.10
CA PHE A 480 -1.98 0.63 4.62
C PHE A 480 -0.99 -0.19 3.78
N ILE A 481 -0.23 0.50 2.93
CA ILE A 481 0.77 -0.08 2.04
C ILE A 481 2.14 0.48 2.40
N ILE A 482 3.13 -0.40 2.55
CA ILE A 482 4.53 -0.01 2.76
C ILE A 482 5.28 -0.23 1.44
N THR A 483 5.99 0.81 1.00
CA THR A 483 6.88 0.78 -0.17
C THR A 483 8.29 1.14 0.23
N SER A 484 9.28 0.59 -0.46
CA SER A 484 10.70 0.89 -0.16
C SER A 484 11.14 2.23 -0.73
N THR A 485 10.45 2.75 -1.74
CA THR A 485 10.82 4.01 -2.41
C THR A 485 9.60 4.78 -2.91
N TYR A 486 9.73 6.10 -3.07
CA TYR A 486 8.72 6.93 -3.74
C TYR A 486 8.46 6.49 -5.19
N GLN A 487 9.53 6.06 -5.89
CA GLN A 487 9.47 5.58 -7.27
C GLN A 487 8.52 4.38 -7.44
N GLU A 488 8.38 3.56 -6.41
CA GLU A 488 7.45 2.41 -6.42
C GLU A 488 5.98 2.85 -6.52
N ILE A 489 5.62 4.03 -5.98
CA ILE A 489 4.25 4.55 -5.98
C ILE A 489 4.01 5.48 -7.16
N ALA A 490 4.83 6.53 -7.27
CA ALA A 490 4.58 7.66 -8.16
C ALA A 490 5.76 7.96 -9.08
N GLY A 491 6.61 6.97 -9.26
CA GLY A 491 7.66 6.96 -10.27
C GLY A 491 7.11 6.77 -11.68
#